data_AF-C5I785-F1
#
_entry.id   AF-C5I785-F1
#
_cell.length_a   1.000
_cell.length_b   1.000
_cell.length_c   1.000
_cell.angle_alpha   90.00
_cell.angle_beta   90.00
_cell.angle_gamma   90.00
#
_symmetry.space_group_name_H-M   'P 1'
#
loop_
_entity.id
_entity.type
_entity.pdbx_description
1 polymer ?
#
loop_
_entity_poly.entity_id
_entity_poly.type
_entity_poly.pdbx_seq_one_letter_code
_entity_poly.pdbx_strand_id
1 'polypeptide(L)' 'ELALVDVVEDRLRGEMLDLQHGSLFLKTPKIVADKDYSVTANSRIVVVTAGVRQQEGESRLNLVQRNVNIFKHIIPQ' A
#
# COMPACT_ATOMS: atom_id res chain seq x y z
N GLU A 1 10.44 9.39 -6.72
CA GLU A 1 9.93 8.07 -7.09
C GLU A 1 8.73 7.77 -6.20
N LEU A 2 7.72 7.11 -6.75
CA LEU A 2 6.55 6.63 -6.03
C LEU A 2 6.52 5.11 -6.14
N ALA A 3 6.55 4.42 -5.00
CA ALA A 3 6.41 2.98 -4.92
C ALA A 3 5.05 2.64 -4.30
N LEU A 4 4.30 1.74 -4.94
CA LEU A 4 3.05 1.20 -4.45
C LEU A 4 3.24 -0.28 -4.09
N VAL A 5 2.78 -0.68 -2.91
CA VAL A 5 2.82 -2.08 -2.47
C VAL A 5 1.45 -2.51 -2.00
N ASP A 6 0.96 -3.60 -2.57
CA ASP A 6 -0.29 -4.24 -2.15
C ASP A 6 -0.18 -5.77 -2.40
N VAL A 7 -1.00 -6.55 -1.71
CA VAL A 7 -1.07 -8.00 -1.87
C VAL A 7 -1.88 -8.42 -3.09
N VAL A 8 -2.73 -7.53 -3.63
CA VAL A 8 -3.60 -7.79 -4.79
C VAL A 8 -2.94 -7.30 -6.08
N GLU A 9 -2.16 -8.17 -6.71
CA GLU A 9 -1.30 -7.86 -7.88
C GLU A 9 -2.06 -7.26 -9.06
N ASP A 10 -3.19 -7.83 -9.46
CA ASP A 10 -3.97 -7.34 -10.61
C ASP A 10 -4.45 -5.90 -10.40
N ARG A 11 -4.93 -5.60 -9.19
CA ARG A 11 -5.37 -4.27 -8.83
C ARG A 11 -4.19 -3.31 -8.79
N LEU A 12 -3.09 -3.72 -8.15
CA LEU A 12 -1.88 -2.94 -8.03
C LEU A 12 -1.32 -2.54 -9.40
N ARG A 13 -1.28 -3.50 -10.33
CA ARG A 13 -0.87 -3.26 -11.72
C ARG A 13 -1.80 -2.30 -12.44
N GLY A 14 -3.11 -2.46 -12.26
CA GLY A 14 -4.12 -1.56 -12.83
C GLY A 14 -3.94 -0.11 -12.38
N GLU A 15 -3.81 0.10 -11.07
CA GLU A 15 -3.61 1.44 -10.47
C GLU A 15 -2.29 2.08 -10.91
N MET A 16 -1.21 1.28 -11.00
CA MET A 16 0.07 1.76 -11.52
C MET A 16 -0.03 2.24 -12.96
N LEU A 17 -0.67 1.44 -13.83
CA LEU A 17 -0.83 1.80 -15.25
C LEU A 17 -1.68 3.06 -15.41
N ASP A 18 -2.74 3.20 -14.62
CA ASP A 18 -3.58 4.41 -14.64
C ASP A 18 -2.78 5.67 -14.25
N LEU A 19 -1.98 5.58 -13.19
CA LEU A 19 -1.09 6.68 -12.80
C LEU A 19 0.00 6.98 -13.83
N GLN A 20 0.53 5.94 -14.50
CA GLN A 20 1.52 6.10 -15.57
C GLN A 20 0.90 6.74 -16.80
N HIS A 21 -0.34 6.44 -17.16
CA HIS A 21 -1.06 7.14 -18.23
C HIS A 21 -1.24 8.63 -17.89
N GLY A 22 -1.49 8.95 -16.62
CA GLY A 22 -1.54 10.32 -16.12
C GLY A 22 -0.18 11.01 -15.97
N SER A 23 0.94 10.33 -16.23
CA SER A 23 2.30 10.84 -15.96
C SER A 23 2.63 12.13 -16.71
N LEU A 24 2.00 12.37 -17.87
CA LEU A 24 2.15 13.63 -18.62
C LEU A 24 1.79 14.87 -17.78
N PHE A 25 0.86 14.71 -16.84
CA PHE A 25 0.39 15.79 -15.96
C PHE A 25 1.14 15.83 -14.62
N LEU A 26 1.99 14.84 -14.34
CA LEU A 26 2.72 14.70 -13.10
C LEU A 26 4.18 15.10 -13.27
N LYS A 27 4.78 15.67 -12.23
CA LYS A 27 6.24 15.90 -12.15
C LYS A 27 6.99 14.71 -11.54
N THR A 28 6.30 13.58 -11.34
CA THR A 28 6.87 12.39 -10.70
C THR A 28 7.51 11.51 -11.77
N PRO A 29 8.84 11.33 -11.76
CA PRO A 29 9.55 10.72 -12.89
C PRO A 29 9.43 9.19 -12.96
N LYS A 30 9.08 8.53 -11.86
CA LYS A 30 9.05 7.06 -11.78
C LYS A 30 7.98 6.60 -10.79
N ILE A 31 7.09 5.74 -11.28
CA ILE A 31 6.03 5.07 -10.53
C ILE A 31 6.26 3.58 -10.70
N VAL A 32 6.50 2.88 -9.59
CA VAL A 32 6.70 1.44 -9.53
C VAL A 32 5.66 0.82 -8.60
N ALA A 33 5.26 -0.41 -8.90
CA ALA A 33 4.32 -1.13 -8.06
C ALA A 33 4.66 -2.61 -8.06
N ASP A 34 4.79 -3.20 -6.87
CA ASP A 34 5.10 -4.62 -6.69
C ASP A 34 4.55 -5.11 -5.35
N LYS A 35 4.36 -6.41 -5.21
CA LYS A 35 4.03 -7.06 -3.95
C LYS A 35 5.26 -7.17 -3.03
N ASP A 36 6.45 -7.26 -3.60
CA ASP A 36 7.69 -7.30 -2.86
C ASP A 36 8.04 -5.91 -2.29
N TYR A 37 8.31 -5.84 -0.98
CA TYR A 37 8.72 -4.62 -0.31
C TYR A 37 10.08 -4.10 -0.75
N SER A 38 10.88 -4.90 -1.46
CA SER A 38 12.17 -4.46 -2.03
C SER A 38 12.06 -3.20 -2.90
N VAL A 39 10.90 -2.96 -3.55
CA VAL A 39 10.66 -1.74 -4.34
C VAL A 39 10.53 -0.47 -3.49
N THR A 40 10.36 -0.60 -2.18
CA THR A 40 10.26 0.51 -1.22
C THR A 40 11.62 0.91 -0.63
N ALA A 41 12.70 0.21 -0.98
CA ALA A 41 14.03 0.47 -0.44
C ALA A 41 14.44 1.94 -0.58
N ASN A 42 15.01 2.51 0.48
CA ASN A 42 15.46 3.91 0.56
C ASN A 42 14.36 4.97 0.44
N SER A 43 13.09 4.60 0.69
CA SER A 43 12.00 5.57 0.77
C SER A 43 12.23 6.60 1.88
N ARG A 44 12.04 7.89 1.58
CA ARG A 44 12.15 8.96 2.58
C ARG A 44 10.95 9.01 3.53
N ILE A 45 9.78 8.65 3.02
CA ILE A 45 8.50 8.65 3.72
C ILE A 45 7.73 7.42 3.22
N VAL A 46 7.10 6.71 4.16
CA VAL A 46 6.19 5.59 3.87
C VAL A 46 4.83 5.95 4.46
N VAL A 47 3.78 5.83 3.65
CA VAL A 47 2.39 6.07 4.07
C VAL A 47 1.68 4.72 4.10
N VAL A 48 1.30 4.26 5.30
CA VAL A 48 0.61 2.98 5.48
C VAL A 48 -0.90 3.24 5.49
N THR A 49 -1.58 2.79 4.44
CA THR A 49 -3.04 2.86 4.30
C THR A 49 -3.71 1.49 4.31
N ALA A 50 -2.92 0.40 4.34
CA ALA A 50 -3.42 -0.95 4.48
C ALA A 50 -4.14 -1.12 5.82
N GLY A 51 -5.27 -1.83 5.82
CA GLY A 51 -6.03 -2.07 7.03
C GLY A 51 -7.38 -2.72 6.74
N VAL A 52 -8.00 -3.24 7.79
CA VAL A 52 -9.35 -3.83 7.71
C VAL A 52 -10.40 -2.82 8.15
N ARG A 53 -11.55 -2.89 7.49
CA ARG A 53 -12.76 -2.14 7.88
C ARG A 53 -13.44 -2.83 9.07
N GLN A 54 -14.07 -2.03 9.92
CA GLN A 54 -14.89 -2.52 11.02
C GLN A 54 -16.08 -3.31 10.49
N GLN A 55 -16.33 -4.47 11.06
CA GLN A 55 -17.51 -5.27 10.77
C GLN A 55 -18.69 -4.87 11.66
N GLU A 56 -19.91 -5.17 11.21
CA GLU A 56 -21.11 -4.91 12.01
C GLU A 56 -21.05 -5.69 13.34
N GLY A 57 -21.27 -4.99 14.45
CA GLY A 57 -21.16 -5.56 15.80
C GLY A 57 -19.73 -5.77 16.32
N GLU A 58 -18.69 -5.44 15.54
CA GLU A 58 -17.29 -5.59 15.97
C GLU A 58 -16.90 -4.53 17.00
N SER A 59 -16.24 -4.95 18.09
CA SER A 59 -15.70 -4.02 19.09
C SER A 59 -14.48 -3.27 18.54
N ARG A 60 -14.23 -2.04 19.03
CA ARG A 60 -13.02 -1.28 18.69
C ARG A 60 -11.73 -2.06 19.00
N LEU A 61 -11.72 -2.83 20.10
CA LEU A 61 -10.57 -3.64 20.50
C LEU A 61 -10.29 -4.75 19.48
N ASN A 62 -11.32 -5.44 19.01
CA ASN A 62 -11.17 -6.50 18.00
C ASN A 62 -10.69 -5.93 16.66
N LEU A 63 -11.22 -4.79 16.22
CA LEU A 63 -10.78 -4.10 15.02
C LEU A 63 -9.29 -3.72 15.10
N VAL A 64 -8.85 -3.16 16.23
CA VAL A 64 -7.45 -2.81 16.47
C VAL A 64 -6.58 -4.07 16.44
N GLN A 65 -7.00 -5.15 17.10
CA GLN A 65 -6.23 -6.39 17.15
C GLN A 65 -6.00 -6.99 15.75
N ARG A 66 -7.02 -6.94 14.86
CA ARG A 66 -6.90 -7.38 13.48
C ARG A 66 -5.92 -6.50 12.67
N ASN A 67 -6.00 -5.18 12.83
CA ASN A 67 -5.06 -4.27 12.18
C ASN A 67 -3.62 -4.44 12.72
N VAL A 68 -3.45 -4.68 14.01
CA VAL A 68 -2.14 -5.02 14.61
C VAL A 68 -1.55 -6.28 13.97
N ASN A 69 -2.36 -7.32 13.75
CA ASN A 69 -1.90 -8.54 13.09
C ASN A 69 -1.44 -8.27 11.65
N ILE A 70 -2.10 -7.38 10.92
CA ILE A 70 -1.67 -6.96 9.58
C ILE A 70 -0.34 -6.18 9.68
N PHE A 71 -0.25 -5.20 10.58
CA PHE A 71 0.92 -4.35 10.72
C PHE A 71 2.17 -5.11 11.16
N LYS A 72 2.03 -6.20 11.92
CA LYS A 72 3.16 -7.10 12.24
C LYS A 72 3.82 -7.71 11.01
N HIS A 73 3.12 -7.81 9.89
CA HIS A 73 3.68 -8.32 8.63
C HIS A 73 4.19 -7.20 7.73
N ILE A 74 3.62 -6.00 7.81
CA ILE A 74 3.96 -4.85 6.95
C ILE A 74 5.17 -4.08 7.50
N ILE A 75 5.14 -3.69 8.78
CA ILE A 75 6.11 -2.74 9.35
C ILE A 75 7.56 -3.27 9.43
N PRO A 76 7.82 -4.57 9.67
CA PRO A 76 9.19 -5.08 9.70
C PRO A 76 9.87 -5.25 8.34
N GLN A 77 9.13 -5.08 7.24
CA GLN A 77 9.66 -5.17 5.87
C GLN A 77 10.34 -3.85 5.48
#